data_AF-A0A3C1KF24-F1
#
_entry.id   AF-A0A3C1KF24-F1
#
_cell.length_a   1.000
_cell.length_b   1.000
_cell.length_c   1.000
_cell.angle_alpha   90.00
_cell.angle_beta   90.00
_cell.angle_gamma   90.00
#
_symmetry.space_group_name_H-M   'P 1'
#
loop_
_entity.id
_entity.type
_entity.pdbx_description
1 polymer ?
#
loop_
_entity_poly.entity_id
_entity_poly.type
_entity_poly.pdbx_seq_one_letter_code
_entity_poly.pdbx_strand_id
1 'polypeptide(L)'
;MSSSFPVQPLSPLDGRYRAAVAELGEYLSEAGLNRARVEVEVEWLIALTNESAFGTSPLDEVAQDRLRLLYLDYGQAEIDWLA
;
A
#
# COMPACT_ATOMS: atom_id res chain seq x y z
N MET A 1 -17.60 -28.45 -4.45
CA MET A 1 -18.34 -28.16 -5.68
C MET A 1 -17.40 -27.42 -6.61
N SER A 2 -17.18 -27.90 -7.84
CA SER A 2 -16.38 -27.16 -8.82
C SER A 2 -17.30 -26.25 -9.62
N SER A 3 -16.94 -24.98 -9.79
CA SER A 3 -17.66 -24.06 -10.68
C SER A 3 -17.52 -24.54 -12.12
N SER A 4 -18.63 -24.60 -12.86
CA SER A 4 -18.63 -24.86 -14.31
C SER A 4 -18.24 -23.62 -15.14
N PHE A 5 -18.18 -22.46 -14.50
CA PHE A 5 -17.77 -21.21 -15.13
C PHE A 5 -16.28 -20.94 -14.87
N PRO A 6 -15.58 -20.32 -15.84
CA PRO A 6 -14.28 -19.71 -15.56
C PRO A 6 -14.45 -18.63 -14.49
N VAL A 7 -13.35 -18.22 -13.83
CA VAL A 7 -13.37 -17.21 -12.75
C VAL A 7 -14.25 -16.03 -13.13
N GLN A 8 -15.33 -15.83 -12.36
CA GLN A 8 -16.24 -14.71 -12.55
C GLN A 8 -15.98 -13.68 -11.45
N PRO A 9 -15.68 -12.40 -11.81
CA PRO A 9 -15.66 -11.34 -10.81
C PRO A 9 -17.04 -11.22 -10.17
N LEU A 10 -17.09 -11.10 -8.84
CA LEU A 10 -18.34 -11.00 -8.10
C LEU A 10 -19.00 -9.63 -8.27
N SER A 11 -18.20 -8.55 -8.25
CA SER A 11 -18.65 -7.20 -8.51
C SER A 11 -18.52 -6.86 -9.99
N PRO A 12 -19.51 -6.18 -10.60
CA PRO A 12 -19.38 -5.69 -11.98
C PRO A 12 -18.34 -4.58 -12.10
N LEU A 13 -17.95 -3.93 -11.00
CA LEU A 13 -16.86 -2.94 -10.96
C LEU A 13 -15.51 -3.59 -11.32
N ASP A 14 -15.31 -4.84 -10.89
CA ASP A 14 -14.10 -5.61 -11.20
C ASP A 14 -14.15 -6.27 -12.59
N GLY A 15 -15.21 -6.02 -13.37
CA GLY A 15 -15.41 -6.63 -14.69
C GLY A 15 -15.98 -5.64 -15.69
N ARG A 16 -17.30 -5.68 -15.91
CA ARG A 16 -18.02 -4.88 -16.92
C ARG A 16 -17.68 -3.39 -16.86
N TYR A 17 -17.50 -2.84 -15.67
CA TYR A 17 -17.26 -1.40 -15.47
C TYR A 17 -15.81 -1.07 -15.14
N ARG A 18 -14.88 -2.03 -15.23
CA ARG A 18 -13.47 -1.81 -14.88
C ARG A 18 -12.86 -0.62 -15.60
N ALA A 19 -13.14 -0.45 -16.89
CA ALA A 19 -12.62 0.69 -17.67
C ALA A 19 -13.03 2.06 -17.10
N ALA A 20 -14.18 2.14 -16.41
CA ALA A 20 -14.66 3.38 -15.79
C ALA A 20 -14.10 3.61 -14.38
N VAL A 21 -13.54 2.59 -13.73
CA VAL A 21 -13.11 2.65 -12.32
C VAL A 21 -11.67 2.17 -12.10
N ALA A 22 -10.91 1.92 -13.16
CA ALA A 22 -9.57 1.32 -13.07
C ALA A 22 -8.63 2.09 -12.13
N GLU A 23 -8.67 3.43 -12.20
CA GLU A 23 -7.86 4.32 -11.36
C GLU A 23 -8.23 4.24 -9.87
N LEU A 24 -9.47 3.86 -9.53
CA LEU A 24 -9.86 3.67 -8.13
C LEU A 24 -9.10 2.50 -7.48
N GLY A 25 -8.59 1.56 -8.27
CA GLY A 25 -7.77 0.45 -7.78
C GLY A 25 -6.51 0.89 -7.04
N GLU A 26 -5.97 2.07 -7.32
CA GLU A 26 -4.79 2.61 -6.62
C GLU A 26 -5.06 2.99 -5.15
N TYR A 27 -6.35 3.11 -4.78
CA TYR A 27 -6.80 3.57 -3.46
C TYR A 27 -7.75 2.59 -2.77
N LEU A 28 -8.65 1.96 -3.52
CA LEU A 28 -9.75 1.13 -3.03
C LEU A 28 -9.55 -0.37 -3.32
N SER A 29 -8.28 -0.79 -3.45
CA SER A 29 -7.89 -2.20 -3.49
C SER A 29 -7.14 -2.58 -2.22
N GLU A 30 -6.93 -3.88 -2.02
CA GLU A 30 -6.05 -4.38 -0.97
C GLU A 30 -4.61 -3.87 -1.12
N ALA A 31 -4.09 -3.83 -2.35
CA ALA A 31 -2.78 -3.25 -2.64
C ALA A 31 -2.71 -1.75 -2.28
N GLY A 32 -3.75 -0.98 -2.66
CA GLY A 32 -3.86 0.44 -2.31
C GLY A 32 -3.93 0.67 -0.80
N LEU A 33 -4.71 -0.16 -0.08
CA LEU A 33 -4.80 -0.14 1.37
C LEU A 33 -3.45 -0.47 2.03
N ASN A 34 -2.75 -1.49 1.54
CA ASN A 34 -1.44 -1.87 2.07
C ASN A 34 -0.39 -0.78 1.84
N ARG A 35 -0.34 -0.17 0.64
CA ARG A 35 0.52 0.98 0.37
C ARG A 35 0.26 2.14 1.35
N ALA A 36 -1.01 2.48 1.56
CA ALA A 36 -1.40 3.54 2.49
C ALA A 36 -1.05 3.20 3.96
N ARG A 37 -1.13 1.93 4.36
CA ARG A 37 -0.67 1.50 5.69
C ARG A 37 0.84 1.68 5.86
N VAL A 38 1.63 1.26 4.86
CA VAL A 38 3.09 1.44 4.88
C VAL A 38 3.44 2.92 4.98
N GLU A 39 2.77 3.79 4.21
CA GLU A 39 2.94 5.24 4.29
C GLU A 39 2.69 5.76 5.71
N VAL A 40 1.56 5.43 6.32
CA VAL A 40 1.22 5.89 7.67
C VAL A 40 2.23 5.41 8.71
N GLU A 41 2.62 4.13 8.67
CA GLU A 41 3.57 3.57 9.64
C GLU A 41 4.97 4.18 9.49
N VAL A 42 5.43 4.40 8.24
CA VAL A 42 6.72 5.05 7.96
C VAL A 42 6.71 6.50 8.48
N GLU A 43 5.71 7.29 8.10
CA GLU A 43 5.66 8.70 8.53
C GLU A 43 5.44 8.81 10.04
N TRP A 44 4.71 7.88 10.64
CA TRP A 44 4.55 7.83 12.10
C TRP A 44 5.87 7.52 12.81
N LEU A 45 6.65 6.55 12.33
CA LEU A 45 7.98 6.27 12.86
C LEU A 45 8.90 7.49 12.75
N ILE A 46 8.93 8.15 11.58
CA ILE A 46 9.73 9.35 11.36
C ILE A 46 9.31 10.45 12.34
N ALA A 47 8.01 10.72 12.48
CA ALA A 47 7.48 11.70 13.42
C ALA A 47 7.90 11.40 14.87
N LEU A 48 7.80 10.15 15.32
CA LEU A 48 8.22 9.76 16.67
C LEU A 48 9.72 10.01 16.91
N THR A 49 10.57 9.69 15.93
CA THR A 49 12.02 9.90 16.06
C THR A 49 12.40 11.38 16.05
N ASN A 50 11.72 12.20 15.26
CA ASN A 50 11.94 13.65 15.21
C ASN A 50 11.61 14.31 16.56
N GLU A 51 10.59 13.83 17.26
CA GLU A 51 10.22 14.28 18.60
C GLU A 51 11.10 13.66 19.71
N SER A 52 12.13 12.87 19.35
CA SER A 52 12.93 12.08 20.30
C SER A 52 12.08 11.24 21.26
N ALA A 53 10.91 10.79 20.78
CA ALA A 53 9.96 10.07 21.61
C ALA A 53 10.58 8.75 22.08
N PHE A 54 10.26 8.34 23.31
CA PHE A 54 10.74 7.08 23.88
C PHE A 54 12.27 6.94 23.95
N GLY A 55 13.01 8.06 24.00
CA GLY A 55 14.48 8.04 24.04
C GLY A 55 15.14 7.71 22.70
N THR A 56 14.38 7.81 21.60
CA THR A 56 14.93 7.76 20.25
C THR A 56 15.64 9.08 19.91
N SER A 57 16.42 9.05 18.83
CA SER A 57 17.01 10.24 18.22
C SER A 57 16.46 10.39 16.80
N PRO A 58 16.41 11.61 16.25
CA PRO A 58 15.99 11.82 14.87
C PRO A 58 16.82 11.00 13.88
N LEU A 59 16.13 10.40 12.91
CA LEU A 59 16.78 9.78 11.76
C LEU A 59 17.38 10.87 10.86
N ASP A 60 18.54 10.60 10.25
CA ASP A 60 19.08 11.49 9.22
C ASP A 60 18.19 11.50 7.96
N GLU A 61 18.32 12.54 7.14
CA GLU A 61 17.49 12.72 5.94
C GLU A 61 17.61 11.53 4.98
N VAL A 62 18.80 10.95 4.85
CA VAL A 62 19.04 9.80 3.96
C VAL A 62 18.26 8.56 4.43
N ALA A 63 18.22 8.31 5.73
CA ALA A 63 17.44 7.23 6.32
C ALA A 63 15.94 7.45 6.18
N GLN A 64 15.46 8.69 6.39
CA GLN A 64 14.05 9.03 6.17
C GLN A 64 13.65 8.81 4.72
N ASP A 65 14.45 9.29 3.76
CA ASP A 65 14.18 9.11 2.34
C ASP A 65 14.13 7.65 1.94
N ARG A 66 15.06 6.82 2.45
CA ARG A 66 15.03 5.37 2.23
C ARG A 66 13.78 4.70 2.77
N LEU A 67 13.26 5.13 3.92
CA LEU A 67 12.00 4.62 4.45
C LEU A 67 10.82 5.06 3.58
N ARG A 68 10.81 6.30 3.09
CA ARG A 68 9.74 6.82 2.22
C ARG A 68 9.65 6.08 0.89
N LEU A 69 10.77 5.61 0.35
CA LEU A 69 10.78 4.78 -0.85
C LEU A 69 9.92 3.51 -0.71
N LEU A 70 9.71 2.99 0.51
CA LEU A 70 8.87 1.81 0.73
C LEU A 70 7.42 2.00 0.29
N TYR A 71 6.88 3.22 0.35
CA TYR A 71 5.53 3.51 -0.12
C TYR A 71 5.49 4.31 -1.43
N LEU A 72 6.56 5.06 -1.75
CA LEU A 72 6.67 5.81 -3.01
C LEU A 72 6.91 4.90 -4.22
N ASP A 73 7.75 3.87 -4.07
CA ASP A 73 8.06 2.90 -5.13
C ASP A 73 7.25 1.60 -4.99
N TYR A 74 6.18 1.63 -4.18
CA TYR A 74 5.36 0.46 -3.88
C TYR A 74 4.76 -0.15 -5.16
N GLY A 75 5.11 -1.40 -5.46
CA GLY A 75 4.76 -2.05 -6.71
C GLY A 75 4.44 -3.54 -6.55
N GLN A 76 4.55 -4.27 -7.65
CA GLN A 76 4.14 -5.69 -7.71
C GLN A 76 4.93 -6.57 -6.74
N ALA A 77 6.22 -6.29 -6.53
CA ALA A 77 7.04 -7.07 -5.62
C ALA A 77 6.52 -7.00 -4.17
N GLU A 78 6.13 -5.82 -3.71
CA GLU A 78 5.57 -5.59 -2.38
C GLU A 78 4.16 -6.19 -2.26
N ILE A 79 3.36 -6.08 -3.33
CA ILE A 79 2.04 -6.72 -3.40
C ILE A 79 2.16 -8.23 -3.23
N ASP A 80 3.08 -8.86 -3.97
CA ASP A 80 3.29 -10.32 -3.89
C ASP A 80 3.83 -10.75 -2.53
N TRP A 81 4.62 -9.90 -1.87
CA TRP A 81 5.16 -10.17 -0.53
C TRP A 81 4.10 -10.07 0.58
N LEU A 82 3.10 -9.19 0.42
CA LEU A 82 2.05 -8.92 1.42
C LEU A 82 0.73 -9.68 1.17
N ALA A 83 0.63 -10.45 0.09
CA ALA A 83 -0.56 -11.21 -0.30
C ALA A 83 -0.71 -12.57 0.42
#